data_AF-U1PZB4-F1
#
_entry.id   AF-U1PZB4-F1
#
_cell.length_a   1.000
_cell.length_b   1.000
_cell.length_c   1.000
_cell.angle_alpha   90.00
_cell.angle_beta   90.00
_cell.angle_gamma   90.00
#
_symmetry.space_group_name_H-M   'P 1'
#
loop_
_entity.id
_entity.type
_entity.pdbx_description
1 polymer ?
#
loop_
_entity_poly.entity_id
_entity_poly.type
_entity_poly.pdbx_seq_one_letter_code
_entity_poly.pdbx_strand_id
1 'polypeptide(L)'
;GEDVRAGDPVMAAGTRLSAAAVSALASVGLGSVPVAARVRVAVVSTGAELRDPGQALVPGTIPDSNGLLLAGLVSEHGADCASVTRSGDSAKELGEVLRRAAAGADLIVTSGGVSAGAFDPLTMLAQAGRGEDAPVRLDFVKVAMQPGKPQGHGWVRADDGRRVPIICLPGNPVSVLVSFTTVVAPALARLAGFGTDPVEGEDGDLPGRPRLTARAAVAWR
;
A
#
# COMPACT_ATOMS: atom_id res chain seq x y z
N GLY A 1 -34.85 20.16 -12.98
CA GLY A 1 -36.10 20.83 -12.61
C GLY A 1 -37.12 19.84 -12.10
N GLU A 2 -37.33 18.74 -12.83
CA GLU A 2 -38.17 17.61 -12.39
C GLU A 2 -37.43 16.66 -11.43
N ASP A 3 -36.16 16.32 -11.70
CA ASP A 3 -35.41 15.35 -10.88
C ASP A 3 -34.62 15.95 -9.70
N VAL A 4 -34.07 17.16 -9.87
CA VAL A 4 -33.23 17.85 -8.87
C VAL A 4 -33.54 19.35 -8.91
N ARG A 5 -33.68 19.99 -7.73
CA ARG A 5 -33.92 21.43 -7.60
C ARG A 5 -32.61 22.18 -7.38
N ALA A 6 -32.62 23.47 -7.72
CA ALA A 6 -31.48 24.33 -7.42
C ALA A 6 -31.26 24.40 -5.90
N GLY A 7 -30.04 24.08 -5.47
CA GLY A 7 -29.66 24.03 -4.05
C GLY A 7 -29.68 22.62 -3.44
N ASP A 8 -30.26 21.63 -4.11
CA ASP A 8 -30.20 20.24 -3.64
C ASP A 8 -28.77 19.68 -3.82
N PRO A 9 -28.27 18.87 -2.88
CA PRO A 9 -26.99 18.19 -3.03
C PRO A 9 -27.09 17.14 -4.15
N VAL A 10 -26.26 17.30 -5.19
CA VAL A 10 -26.15 16.33 -6.30
C VAL A 10 -25.30 15.12 -5.89
N MET A 11 -24.37 15.32 -4.96
CA MET A 11 -23.46 14.28 -4.47
C MET A 11 -22.96 14.62 -3.06
N ALA A 12 -22.72 13.59 -2.25
CA ALA A 12 -22.09 13.75 -0.94
C ALA A 12 -20.56 13.78 -1.06
N ALA A 13 -19.90 14.46 -0.13
CA ALA A 13 -18.45 14.33 0.04
C ALA A 13 -18.09 12.87 0.41
N GLY A 14 -16.98 12.37 -0.13
CA GLY A 14 -16.55 10.97 0.07
C GLY A 14 -17.16 9.97 -0.92
N THR A 15 -18.05 10.40 -1.82
CA THR A 15 -18.55 9.54 -2.90
C THR A 15 -17.44 9.22 -3.91
N ARG A 16 -17.26 7.93 -4.24
CA ARG A 16 -16.36 7.50 -5.31
C ARG A 16 -16.91 7.95 -6.66
N LEU A 17 -16.09 8.66 -7.44
CA LEU A 17 -16.45 9.12 -8.78
C LEU A 17 -16.44 7.97 -9.79
N SER A 18 -17.58 7.30 -9.94
CA SER A 18 -17.87 6.36 -11.04
C SER A 18 -18.23 7.11 -12.33
N ALA A 19 -18.35 6.39 -13.45
CA ALA A 19 -18.82 6.98 -14.71
C ALA A 19 -20.21 7.64 -14.56
N ALA A 20 -21.12 7.01 -13.81
CA ALA A 20 -22.43 7.58 -13.52
C ALA A 20 -22.34 8.84 -12.65
N ALA A 21 -21.49 8.84 -11.63
CA ALA A 21 -21.24 10.00 -10.77
C ALA A 21 -20.71 11.20 -11.59
N VAL A 22 -19.74 10.96 -12.47
CA VAL A 22 -19.19 12.00 -13.35
C VAL A 22 -20.26 12.53 -14.31
N SER A 23 -21.07 11.66 -14.90
CA SER A 23 -22.19 12.06 -15.79
C SER A 23 -23.21 12.93 -15.06
N ALA A 24 -23.58 12.57 -13.82
CA ALA A 24 -24.51 13.33 -13.00
C ALA A 24 -23.97 14.72 -12.63
N LEU A 25 -22.67 14.85 -12.33
CA LEU A 25 -22.05 16.15 -12.10
C LEU A 25 -22.04 17.01 -13.38
N ALA A 26 -21.75 16.41 -14.53
CA ALA A 26 -21.75 17.12 -15.80
C ALA A 26 -23.16 17.59 -16.21
N SER A 27 -24.20 16.81 -15.94
CA SER A 27 -25.58 17.14 -16.33
C SER A 27 -26.15 18.37 -15.60
N VAL A 28 -25.61 18.71 -14.43
CA VAL A 28 -25.93 19.94 -13.70
C VAL A 28 -25.01 21.12 -14.03
N GLY A 29 -24.15 20.98 -15.04
CA GLY A 29 -23.29 22.05 -15.55
C GLY A 29 -21.93 22.19 -14.86
N LEU A 30 -21.50 21.22 -14.04
CA LEU A 30 -20.18 21.26 -13.40
C LEU A 30 -19.09 20.72 -14.35
N GLY A 31 -18.19 21.59 -14.80
CA GLY A 31 -17.02 21.22 -15.61
C GLY A 31 -15.81 20.72 -14.82
N SER A 32 -15.77 20.97 -13.50
CA SER A 32 -14.71 20.51 -12.60
C SER A 32 -15.24 20.43 -11.16
N VAL A 33 -14.71 19.50 -10.38
CA VAL A 33 -15.01 19.37 -8.95
C VAL A 33 -13.73 19.15 -8.14
N PRO A 34 -13.65 19.68 -6.91
CA PRO A 34 -12.54 19.35 -6.01
C PRO A 34 -12.64 17.87 -5.59
N VAL A 35 -11.49 17.19 -5.57
CA VAL A 35 -11.36 15.79 -5.15
C VAL A 35 -10.22 15.63 -4.16
N ALA A 36 -10.26 14.58 -3.35
CA ALA A 36 -9.12 14.22 -2.50
C ALA A 36 -7.92 13.84 -3.38
N ALA A 37 -6.72 14.21 -2.92
CA ALA A 37 -5.49 13.74 -3.54
C ALA A 37 -5.36 12.22 -3.40
N ARG A 38 -4.73 11.57 -4.37
CA ARG A 38 -4.44 10.14 -4.29
C ARG A 38 -3.44 9.89 -3.17
N VAL A 39 -3.63 8.79 -2.45
CA VAL A 39 -2.70 8.33 -1.42
C VAL A 39 -1.38 7.95 -2.10
N ARG A 40 -0.27 8.49 -1.62
CA ARG A 40 1.07 8.16 -2.14
C ARG A 40 1.66 7.00 -1.34
N VAL A 41 2.03 5.92 -2.01
CA VAL A 41 2.55 4.72 -1.36
C VAL A 41 3.99 4.47 -1.80
N ALA A 42 4.91 4.35 -0.85
CA ALA A 42 6.26 3.87 -1.13
C ALA A 42 6.35 2.36 -0.86
N VAL A 43 6.90 1.62 -1.82
CA VAL A 43 7.15 0.18 -1.74
C VAL A 43 8.63 -0.07 -1.47
N VAL A 44 8.92 -0.89 -0.46
CA VAL A 44 10.29 -1.26 -0.08
C VAL A 44 10.42 -2.78 0.03
N SER A 45 11.15 -3.41 -0.89
CA SER A 45 11.48 -4.83 -0.77
C SER A 45 12.77 -5.01 0.05
N THR A 46 12.82 -6.01 0.91
CA THR A 46 14.01 -6.34 1.72
C THR A 46 14.56 -7.71 1.33
N GLY A 47 15.87 -7.79 1.09
CA GLY A 47 16.59 -9.04 0.84
C GLY A 47 17.77 -8.83 -0.10
N ALA A 48 18.99 -9.14 0.33
CA ALA A 48 20.19 -9.00 -0.50
C ALA A 48 20.21 -9.92 -1.73
N GLU A 49 19.39 -10.97 -1.75
CA GLU A 49 19.20 -11.86 -2.90
C GLU A 49 18.47 -11.18 -4.06
N LEU A 50 17.74 -10.09 -3.80
CA LEU A 50 16.83 -9.48 -4.78
C LEU A 50 17.59 -8.72 -5.88
N ARG A 51 17.16 -8.91 -7.13
CA ARG A 51 17.67 -8.23 -8.33
C ARG A 51 16.53 -7.69 -9.18
N ASP A 52 16.82 -6.71 -10.04
CA ASP A 52 15.82 -6.22 -10.98
C ASP A 52 15.40 -7.32 -11.95
N PRO A 53 14.10 -7.47 -12.24
CA PRO A 53 13.62 -8.38 -13.27
C PRO A 53 14.30 -8.11 -14.62
N GLY A 54 14.69 -9.18 -15.31
CA GLY A 54 15.39 -9.10 -16.60
C GLY A 54 16.91 -8.94 -16.51
N GLN A 55 17.48 -8.75 -15.32
CA GLN A 55 18.94 -8.82 -15.14
C GLN A 55 19.44 -10.26 -15.07
N ALA A 56 20.70 -10.47 -15.46
CA ALA A 56 21.37 -11.75 -15.31
C ALA A 56 21.49 -12.09 -13.81
N LEU A 57 21.00 -13.28 -13.44
CA LEU A 57 21.07 -13.76 -12.06
C LEU A 57 22.44 -14.40 -11.81
N VAL A 58 23.05 -14.06 -10.68
CA VAL A 58 24.19 -14.78 -10.12
C VAL A 58 23.69 -15.82 -9.11
N PRO A 59 24.46 -16.88 -8.79
CA PRO A 59 24.05 -17.87 -7.81
C PRO A 59 23.59 -17.22 -6.49
N GLY A 60 22.44 -17.66 -5.98
CA GLY A 60 21.85 -17.13 -4.75
C GLY A 60 21.05 -15.84 -4.91
N THR A 61 20.80 -15.37 -6.13
CA THR A 61 19.94 -14.20 -6.39
C THR A 61 18.66 -14.57 -7.12
N ILE A 62 17.60 -13.78 -6.87
CA ILE A 62 16.29 -13.95 -7.49
C ILE A 62 15.73 -12.58 -7.93
N PRO A 63 14.83 -12.54 -8.93
CA PRO A 63 14.15 -11.31 -9.31
C PRO A 63 13.21 -10.80 -8.21
N ASP A 64 13.14 -9.48 -8.01
CA ASP A 64 12.16 -8.84 -7.14
C ASP A 64 10.77 -8.80 -7.79
N SER A 65 9.99 -9.84 -7.55
CA SER A 65 8.60 -9.91 -8.01
C SER A 65 7.61 -9.19 -7.07
N ASN A 66 7.93 -9.10 -5.78
CA ASN A 66 7.04 -8.48 -4.78
C ASN A 66 6.95 -6.97 -4.94
N GLY A 67 8.07 -6.31 -5.24
CA GLY A 67 8.09 -4.87 -5.51
C GLY A 67 7.16 -4.51 -6.67
N LEU A 68 7.19 -5.30 -7.75
CA LEU A 68 6.29 -5.14 -8.89
C LEU A 68 4.83 -5.45 -8.54
N LEU A 69 4.59 -6.55 -7.83
CA LEU A 69 3.24 -6.93 -7.38
C LEU A 69 2.61 -5.81 -6.55
N LEU A 70 3.33 -5.28 -5.56
CA LEU A 70 2.85 -4.21 -4.71
C LEU A 70 2.61 -2.91 -5.47
N ALA A 71 3.50 -2.51 -6.38
CA ALA A 71 3.32 -1.32 -7.20
C ALA A 71 2.06 -1.42 -8.09
N GLY A 72 1.82 -2.60 -8.68
CA GLY A 72 0.61 -2.89 -9.44
C GLY A 72 -0.64 -2.81 -8.58
N LEU A 73 -0.64 -3.51 -7.44
CA LEU A 73 -1.77 -3.52 -6.50
C LEU A 73 -2.10 -2.12 -5.96
N VAL A 74 -1.09 -1.30 -5.61
CA VAL A 74 -1.29 0.11 -5.22
C VAL A 74 -2.04 0.87 -6.32
N SER A 75 -1.60 0.72 -7.57
CA SER A 75 -2.20 1.40 -8.72
C SER A 75 -3.63 0.93 -8.99
N GLU A 76 -3.88 -0.38 -8.89
CA GLU A 76 -5.22 -0.98 -9.03
C GLU A 76 -6.22 -0.46 -7.98
N HIS A 77 -5.71 0.00 -6.83
CA HIS A 77 -6.51 0.56 -5.74
C HIS A 77 -6.60 2.10 -5.78
N GLY A 78 -6.21 2.71 -6.89
CA GLY A 78 -6.35 4.15 -7.13
C GLY A 78 -5.38 5.03 -6.34
N ALA A 79 -4.37 4.43 -5.74
CA ALA A 79 -3.26 5.11 -5.08
C ALA A 79 -2.09 5.30 -6.04
N ASP A 80 -1.22 6.26 -5.76
CA ASP A 80 -0.02 6.52 -6.56
C ASP A 80 1.18 5.81 -5.94
N CYS A 81 1.85 4.94 -6.70
CA CYS A 81 3.10 4.32 -6.27
C CYS A 81 4.24 5.35 -6.38
N ALA A 82 4.57 5.98 -5.26
CA ALA A 82 5.54 7.09 -5.19
C ALA A 82 6.98 6.64 -5.44
N SER A 83 7.32 5.41 -5.03
CA SER A 83 8.64 4.83 -5.26
C SER A 83 8.61 3.31 -5.06
N VAL A 84 9.44 2.58 -5.79
CA VAL A 84 9.77 1.18 -5.53
C VAL A 84 11.27 1.11 -5.28
N THR A 85 11.66 0.69 -4.08
CA THR A 85 13.07 0.63 -3.67
C THR A 85 13.40 -0.70 -3.02
N ARG A 86 14.68 -1.03 -2.97
CA ARG A 86 15.19 -2.19 -2.25
C ARG A 86 16.09 -1.74 -1.11
N SER A 87 16.07 -2.50 -0.02
CA SER A 87 17.03 -2.40 1.06
C SER A 87 17.91 -3.64 1.13
N GLY A 88 19.17 -3.45 1.52
CA GLY A 88 20.07 -4.52 1.91
C GLY A 88 19.73 -5.11 3.28
N ASP A 89 20.65 -5.92 3.80
CA ASP A 89 20.43 -6.78 4.97
C ASP A 89 20.78 -6.12 6.32
N SER A 90 21.10 -4.82 6.34
CA SER A 90 21.41 -4.13 7.59
C SER A 90 20.25 -3.27 8.07
N ALA A 91 20.02 -3.25 9.39
CA ALA A 91 19.02 -2.38 10.02
C ALA A 91 19.29 -0.89 9.74
N LYS A 92 20.57 -0.49 9.63
CA LYS A 92 20.96 0.88 9.33
C LYS A 92 20.55 1.29 7.92
N GLU A 93 20.92 0.51 6.91
CA GLU A 93 20.55 0.80 5.51
C GLU A 93 19.03 0.80 5.35
N LEU A 94 18.32 -0.15 5.98
CA LEU A 94 16.87 -0.18 5.97
C LEU A 94 16.27 1.09 6.59
N GLY A 95 16.76 1.53 7.75
CA GLY A 95 16.30 2.76 8.39
C GLY A 95 16.48 3.99 7.50
N GLU A 96 17.60 4.08 6.77
CA GLU A 96 17.85 5.16 5.81
C GLU A 96 16.93 5.09 4.59
N VAL A 97 16.72 3.90 4.02
CA VAL A 97 15.79 3.69 2.90
C VAL A 97 14.37 4.07 3.31
N LEU A 98 13.92 3.63 4.49
CA LEU A 98 12.60 3.95 5.02
C LEU A 98 12.40 5.46 5.24
N ARG A 99 13.40 6.16 5.78
CA ARG A 99 13.34 7.62 5.93
C ARG A 99 13.25 8.35 4.60
N ARG A 100 14.02 7.93 3.59
CA ARG A 100 13.93 8.49 2.24
C ARG A 100 12.55 8.23 1.62
N ALA A 101 12.02 7.01 1.78
CA ALA A 101 10.69 6.64 1.32
C ALA A 101 9.58 7.50 1.97
N ALA A 102 9.73 7.83 3.25
CA ALA A 102 8.76 8.64 3.99
C ALA A 102 8.62 10.10 3.48
N ALA A 103 9.67 10.64 2.85
CA ALA A 103 9.66 12.05 2.40
C ALA A 103 8.54 12.35 1.39
N GLY A 104 8.22 11.39 0.51
CA GLY A 104 7.23 11.55 -0.56
C GLY A 104 5.95 10.73 -0.40
N ALA A 105 5.78 10.02 0.72
CA ALA A 105 4.71 9.04 0.89
C ALA A 105 3.76 9.38 2.05
N ASP A 106 2.54 8.85 1.92
CA ASP A 106 1.49 8.83 2.94
C ASP A 106 1.37 7.44 3.60
N LEU A 107 1.92 6.41 2.95
CA LEU A 107 2.06 5.04 3.48
C LEU A 107 3.33 4.39 2.94
N ILE A 108 4.02 3.61 3.78
CA ILE A 108 5.09 2.71 3.35
C ILE A 108 4.60 1.27 3.45
N VAL A 109 4.83 0.48 2.41
CA VAL A 109 4.55 -0.97 2.41
C VAL A 109 5.85 -1.70 2.13
N THR A 110 6.25 -2.59 3.04
CA THR A 110 7.42 -3.44 2.84
C THR A 110 7.04 -4.86 2.46
N SER A 111 7.92 -5.55 1.74
CA SER A 111 7.83 -6.98 1.55
C SER A 111 9.16 -7.66 1.85
N GLY A 112 9.09 -8.86 2.40
CA GLY A 112 10.26 -9.54 2.94
C GLY A 112 10.48 -9.17 4.41
N GLY A 113 11.37 -9.89 5.07
CA GLY A 113 11.85 -9.43 6.37
C GLY A 113 10.83 -9.48 7.53
N VAL A 114 9.88 -10.42 7.56
CA VAL A 114 8.96 -10.55 8.72
C VAL A 114 8.90 -11.96 9.29
N SER A 115 9.84 -12.83 8.89
CA SER A 115 9.95 -14.17 9.46
C SER A 115 10.77 -14.10 10.74
N ALA A 116 10.54 -15.02 11.68
CA ALA A 116 11.14 -15.02 13.03
C ALA A 116 12.66 -15.33 13.06
N GLY A 117 13.41 -15.00 12.01
CA GLY A 117 14.87 -15.13 11.97
C GLY A 117 15.55 -13.96 12.68
N ALA A 118 16.54 -14.25 13.53
CA ALA A 118 17.29 -13.24 14.27
C ALA A 118 18.13 -12.29 13.39
N PHE A 119 18.28 -12.60 12.09
CA PHE A 119 19.07 -11.84 11.11
C PHE A 119 18.21 -11.04 10.14
N ASP A 120 16.95 -10.84 10.49
CA ASP A 120 16.00 -10.10 9.68
C ASP A 120 16.15 -8.58 9.89
N PRO A 121 16.43 -7.77 8.83
CA PRO A 121 16.74 -6.35 8.97
C PRO A 121 15.60 -5.54 9.61
N LEU A 122 14.35 -5.92 9.35
CA LEU A 122 13.15 -5.29 9.90
C LEU A 122 13.02 -5.62 11.40
N THR A 123 13.31 -6.86 11.78
CA THR A 123 13.33 -7.27 13.20
C THR A 123 14.47 -6.59 13.96
N MET A 124 15.66 -6.53 13.38
CA MET A 124 16.81 -5.82 13.96
C MET A 124 16.52 -4.31 14.11
N LEU A 125 15.91 -3.69 13.11
CA LEU A 125 15.51 -2.28 13.18
C LEU A 125 14.46 -2.02 14.27
N ALA A 126 13.48 -2.91 14.41
CA ALA A 126 12.48 -2.85 15.48
C ALA A 126 13.10 -2.97 16.89
N GLN A 127 14.13 -3.81 17.04
CA GLN A 127 14.85 -3.96 18.30
C GLN A 127 15.68 -2.72 18.64
N ALA A 128 16.29 -2.08 17.64
CA ALA A 128 17.07 -0.85 17.82
C ALA A 128 16.19 0.40 18.11
N GLY A 129 14.97 0.45 17.57
CA GLY A 129 14.09 1.62 17.59
C GLY A 129 12.95 1.57 18.63
N ARG A 130 13.25 1.44 19.93
CA ARG A 130 12.22 1.31 20.99
C ARG A 130 11.83 2.61 21.72
N GLY A 131 12.54 3.71 21.52
CA GLY A 131 12.23 5.01 22.14
C GLY A 131 11.23 5.86 21.34
N GLU A 132 10.57 6.83 21.99
CA GLU A 132 9.63 7.77 21.33
C GLU A 132 10.32 8.69 20.30
N ASP A 133 11.62 8.92 20.48
CA ASP A 133 12.48 9.70 19.60
C ASP A 133 13.10 8.86 18.47
N ALA A 134 12.81 7.56 18.41
CA ALA A 134 13.31 6.71 17.34
C ALA A 134 12.81 7.22 15.97
N PRO A 135 13.67 7.21 14.93
CA PRO A 135 13.26 7.61 13.58
C PRO A 135 12.28 6.61 12.95
N VAL A 136 12.29 5.37 13.43
CA VAL A 136 11.44 4.27 12.96
C VAL A 136 10.96 3.49 14.17
N ARG A 137 9.66 3.22 14.25
CA ARG A 137 9.03 2.31 15.21
C ARG A 137 8.34 1.20 14.45
N LEU A 138 8.64 -0.03 14.80
CA LEU A 138 8.04 -1.23 14.20
C LEU A 138 7.63 -2.21 15.31
N ASP A 139 6.48 -2.84 15.13
CA ASP A 139 5.97 -3.94 15.93
C ASP A 139 5.49 -5.06 15.00
N PHE A 140 5.62 -6.31 15.45
CA PHE A 140 5.24 -7.48 14.67
C PHE A 140 4.23 -8.33 15.43
N VAL A 141 3.22 -8.80 14.71
CA VAL A 141 2.13 -9.61 15.23
C VAL A 141 1.94 -10.87 14.39
N LYS A 142 1.35 -11.90 15.00
CA LYS A 142 0.89 -13.10 14.30
C LYS A 142 -0.61 -12.99 14.11
N VAL A 143 -1.03 -12.82 12.87
CA VAL A 143 -2.43 -12.83 12.48
C VAL A 143 -2.89 -14.27 12.23
N ALA A 144 -4.10 -14.60 12.68
CA ALA A 144 -4.72 -15.90 12.45
C ALA A 144 -5.22 -16.03 11.00
N MET A 145 -4.28 -16.07 10.05
CA MET A 145 -4.54 -16.17 8.62
C MET A 145 -3.51 -17.10 7.95
N GLN A 146 -3.90 -17.67 6.79
CA GLN A 146 -3.00 -18.43 5.94
C GLN A 146 -3.34 -18.21 4.46
N PRO A 147 -2.34 -17.90 3.60
CA PRO A 147 -0.97 -17.53 3.95
C PRO A 147 -0.89 -16.15 4.64
N GLY A 148 0.29 -15.73 5.08
CA GLY A 148 0.52 -14.39 5.64
C GLY A 148 0.38 -14.21 7.15
N LYS A 149 0.73 -15.25 7.93
CA LYS A 149 0.66 -15.20 9.40
C LYS A 149 1.43 -14.04 10.05
N PRO A 150 2.72 -13.77 9.77
CA PRO A 150 3.41 -12.63 10.36
C PRO A 150 3.07 -11.33 9.62
N GLN A 151 2.75 -10.29 10.36
CA GLN A 151 2.56 -8.93 9.84
C GLN A 151 3.31 -7.95 10.73
N GLY A 152 3.90 -6.92 10.13
CA GLY A 152 4.48 -5.80 10.87
C GLY A 152 3.70 -4.51 10.64
N HIS A 153 3.76 -3.61 11.61
CA HIS A 153 3.18 -2.28 11.49
C HIS A 153 3.98 -1.27 12.32
N GLY A 154 3.78 0.01 12.05
CA GLY A 154 4.38 1.07 12.84
C GLY A 154 4.40 2.40 12.12
N TRP A 155 5.46 3.18 12.34
CA TRP A 155 5.63 4.47 11.67
C TRP A 155 7.11 4.81 11.43
N VAL A 156 7.33 5.66 10.43
CA VAL A 156 8.62 6.28 10.10
C VAL A 156 8.48 7.79 10.26
N ARG A 157 9.40 8.43 10.96
CA ARG A 157 9.44 9.89 11.09
C ARG A 157 10.12 10.48 9.85
N ALA A 158 9.34 11.15 9.02
CA ALA A 158 9.81 11.93 7.88
C ALA A 158 10.56 13.19 8.35
N ASP A 159 11.37 13.75 7.46
CA ASP A 159 12.18 14.95 7.74
C ASP A 159 11.33 16.20 7.98
N ASP A 160 10.12 16.23 7.44
CA ASP A 160 9.12 17.28 7.67
C ASP A 160 8.36 17.09 9.00
N GLY A 161 8.74 16.11 9.82
CA GLY A 161 8.15 15.84 11.14
C GLY A 161 6.91 14.95 11.10
N ARG A 162 6.37 14.59 9.92
CA ARG A 162 5.23 13.66 9.82
C ARG A 162 5.64 12.26 10.29
N ARG A 163 4.69 11.55 10.91
CA ARG A 163 4.77 10.10 11.13
C ARG A 163 4.04 9.40 10.00
N VAL A 164 4.80 8.83 9.07
CA VAL A 164 4.26 8.08 7.94
C VAL A 164 4.02 6.64 8.40
N PRO A 165 2.79 6.12 8.31
CA PRO A 165 2.51 4.74 8.67
C PRO A 165 3.29 3.77 7.78
N ILE A 166 3.67 2.63 8.35
CA ILE A 166 4.32 1.53 7.64
C ILE A 166 3.59 0.22 7.94
N ILE A 167 3.39 -0.60 6.90
CA ILE A 167 2.87 -1.97 6.98
C ILE A 167 3.91 -2.91 6.37
N CYS A 168 4.32 -3.93 7.11
CA CYS A 168 5.36 -4.86 6.71
C CYS A 168 4.77 -6.23 6.38
N LEU A 169 4.95 -6.70 5.15
CA LEU A 169 4.37 -7.93 4.64
C LEU A 169 5.41 -9.06 4.53
N PRO A 170 4.97 -10.34 4.59
CA PRO A 170 5.81 -11.50 4.30
C PRO A 170 6.53 -11.45 2.96
N GLY A 171 7.65 -12.16 2.84
CA GLY A 171 8.43 -12.23 1.59
C GLY A 171 7.88 -13.19 0.52
N ASN A 172 6.95 -14.08 0.88
CA ASN A 172 6.36 -15.00 -0.10
C ASN A 172 5.31 -14.25 -0.97
N PRO A 173 5.37 -14.31 -2.31
CA PRO A 173 4.49 -13.52 -3.18
C PRO A 173 2.99 -13.76 -2.97
N VAL A 174 2.58 -15.01 -2.72
CA VAL A 174 1.17 -15.31 -2.43
C VAL A 174 0.76 -14.71 -1.09
N SER A 175 1.65 -14.74 -0.09
CA SER A 175 1.43 -14.08 1.19
C SER A 175 1.33 -12.56 1.03
N VAL A 176 2.14 -11.94 0.17
CA VAL A 176 2.07 -10.50 -0.14
C VAL A 176 0.70 -10.15 -0.72
N LEU A 177 0.23 -10.89 -1.73
CA LEU A 177 -1.07 -10.64 -2.36
C LEU A 177 -2.22 -10.73 -1.35
N VAL A 178 -2.24 -11.80 -0.54
CA VAL A 178 -3.28 -12.00 0.47
C VAL A 178 -3.22 -10.90 1.53
N SER A 179 -2.03 -10.58 2.04
CA SER A 179 -1.85 -9.55 3.08
C SER A 179 -2.15 -8.14 2.57
N PHE A 180 -1.83 -7.85 1.30
CA PHE A 180 -2.22 -6.60 0.67
C PHE A 180 -3.74 -6.48 0.67
N THR A 181 -4.43 -7.51 0.18
CA THR A 181 -5.90 -7.49 0.05
C THR A 181 -6.59 -7.37 1.41
N THR A 182 -6.08 -8.03 2.45
CA THR A 182 -6.74 -8.06 3.77
C THR A 182 -6.32 -6.94 4.71
N VAL A 183 -5.14 -6.32 4.51
CA VAL A 183 -4.59 -5.31 5.43
C VAL A 183 -4.32 -3.98 4.73
N VAL A 184 -3.58 -4.00 3.62
CA VAL A 184 -3.15 -2.76 2.95
C VAL A 184 -4.30 -2.09 2.21
N ALA A 185 -5.10 -2.83 1.46
CA ALA A 185 -6.22 -2.27 0.69
C ALA A 185 -7.25 -1.54 1.58
N PRO A 186 -7.69 -2.10 2.73
CA PRO A 186 -8.52 -1.36 3.68
C PRO A 186 -7.83 -0.11 4.26
N ALA A 187 -6.54 -0.17 4.54
CA ALA A 187 -5.77 0.98 5.02
C ALA A 187 -5.69 2.09 3.96
N LEU A 188 -5.49 1.73 2.69
CA LEU A 188 -5.51 2.67 1.56
C LEU A 188 -6.88 3.32 1.39
N ALA A 189 -7.96 2.54 1.46
CA ALA A 189 -9.31 3.07 1.38
C ALA A 189 -9.57 4.12 2.49
N ARG A 190 -9.14 3.82 3.72
CA ARG A 190 -9.26 4.75 4.85
C ARG A 190 -8.41 6.01 4.68
N LEU A 191 -7.18 5.88 4.21
CA LEU A 191 -6.31 7.03 3.90
C LEU A 191 -6.88 7.90 2.76
N ALA A 192 -7.58 7.28 1.81
CA ALA A 192 -8.27 7.97 0.72
C ALA A 192 -9.62 8.61 1.16
N GLY A 193 -9.99 8.49 2.43
CA GLY A 193 -11.21 9.09 2.98
C GLY A 193 -12.47 8.26 2.79
N PHE A 194 -12.36 6.98 2.38
CA PHE A 194 -13.50 6.07 2.32
C PHE A 194 -13.77 5.43 3.69
N GLY A 195 -15.05 5.25 4.00
CA GLY A 195 -15.47 4.39 5.11
C GLY A 195 -15.09 2.94 4.85
N THR A 196 -14.74 2.21 5.91
CA THR A 196 -14.38 0.78 5.84
C THR A 196 -15.47 -0.13 6.41
N ASP A 197 -16.61 0.44 6.81
CA ASP A 197 -17.72 -0.33 7.35
C ASP A 197 -18.32 -1.20 6.22
N PRO A 198 -18.67 -2.47 6.50
CA PRO A 198 -19.41 -3.29 5.56
C PRO A 198 -20.72 -2.58 5.23
N VAL A 199 -20.97 -2.29 3.96
CA VAL A 199 -22.28 -1.77 3.52
C VAL A 199 -23.26 -2.94 3.59
N GLU A 200 -24.21 -2.91 4.53
CA GLU A 200 -25.27 -3.92 4.59
C GLU A 200 -26.13 -3.85 3.32
N GLY A 201 -26.34 -4.99 2.66
CA GLY A 201 -27.32 -5.15 1.58
C GLY A 201 -26.81 -5.00 0.14
N GLU A 202 -25.52 -4.68 -0.07
CA GLU A 202 -24.86 -4.91 -1.36
C GLU A 202 -24.10 -6.24 -1.29
N ASP A 203 -24.60 -7.26 -1.98
CA ASP A 203 -23.83 -8.47 -2.24
C ASP A 203 -22.55 -8.09 -3.02
N GLY A 204 -21.43 -7.92 -2.32
CA GLY A 204 -20.18 -8.52 -2.78
C GLY A 204 -18.85 -7.76 -2.67
N ASP A 205 -18.77 -6.45 -2.42
CA ASP A 205 -17.48 -5.76 -2.42
C ASP A 205 -17.25 -4.90 -1.17
N LEU A 206 -16.24 -5.28 -0.37
CA LEU A 206 -15.62 -4.36 0.57
C LEU A 206 -15.11 -3.13 -0.21
N PRO A 207 -15.30 -1.89 0.29
CA PRO A 207 -14.64 -0.73 -0.30
C PRO A 207 -13.13 -0.97 -0.34
N GLY A 208 -12.58 -0.98 -1.56
CA GLY A 208 -11.17 -1.34 -1.81
C GLY A 208 -10.94 -2.78 -2.29
N ARG A 209 -11.96 -3.57 -2.61
CA ARG A 209 -11.74 -4.81 -3.36
C ARG A 209 -11.32 -4.47 -4.81
N PRO A 210 -10.21 -5.01 -5.33
CA PRO A 210 -9.82 -4.75 -6.70
C PRO A 210 -10.80 -5.43 -7.65
N ARG A 211 -11.47 -4.65 -8.50
CA ARG A 211 -12.07 -5.18 -9.73
C ARG A 211 -10.96 -5.27 -10.76
N LEU A 212 -10.22 -6.38 -10.72
CA LEU A 212 -9.17 -6.69 -11.68
C LEU A 212 -9.78 -6.88 -13.08
N THR A 213 -9.61 -5.88 -13.94
CA THR A 213 -9.83 -6.02 -15.39
C THR A 213 -8.49 -5.84 -16.12
N ALA A 214 -7.57 -6.76 -15.90
CA ALA A 214 -6.37 -6.87 -16.70
C ALA A 214 -6.31 -8.26 -17.33
N ARG A 215 -6.15 -8.32 -18.65
CA ARG A 215 -5.92 -9.57 -19.39
C ARG A 215 -4.52 -9.50 -19.99
N ALA A 216 -3.62 -10.39 -19.55
CA ALA A 216 -2.29 -10.49 -20.12
C ALA A 216 -2.40 -10.81 -21.62
N ALA A 217 -1.73 -10.03 -22.47
CA ALA A 217 -1.73 -10.24 -23.92
C ALA A 217 -0.89 -11.45 -24.34
N VAL A 218 0.07 -11.86 -23.50
CA VAL A 218 0.94 -13.03 -23.67
C VAL A 218 1.26 -13.64 -22.30
N ALA A 219 1.54 -14.95 -22.26
CA ALA A 219 2.02 -15.62 -21.06
C ALA A 219 3.43 -15.13 -20.68
N TRP A 220 3.74 -15.15 -19.38
CA TRP A 220 5.11 -14.92 -18.91
C TRP A 220 5.99 -16.09 -19.41
N ARG A 221 7.11 -15.79 -20.08
CA ARG A 221 8.09 -16.77 -20.56
C ARG A 221 9.33 -16.74 -19.69
#